data_AF-A0A2G6LLD7-F1
#
_entry.id   AF-A0A2G6LLD7-F1
#
_cell.length_a   1.000
_cell.length_b   1.000
_cell.length_c   1.000
_cell.angle_alpha   90.00
_cell.angle_beta   90.00
_cell.angle_gamma   90.00
#
_symmetry.space_group_name_H-M   'P 1'
#
loop_
_entity.id
_entity.type
_entity.pdbx_description
1 polymer ?
#
loop_
_entity_poly.entity_id
_entity_poly.type
_entity_poly.pdbx_seq_one_letter_code
_entity_poly.pdbx_strand_id
1 'polypeptide(L)'
;MIHTLNKILTILALAVFISACGHKDNHDDHDDHDGHDHAEVEVTDHNDESDHDHEHGEGGEVLLTQQQYEALQMKTDTLALRAMSGFVEANGTLEVPPQNQAAITSVVGANVVAIKVSEGDKVSKGQVVAYLSHPDIIKMQTDYLNAYSNSNFLKKSYERQQKLYEAGVGSGANFQKAEAAYDASKAMVNGLEAQLGMLNINAAAVRQGTIAQRIALRSPIKGFVQKVEVKTGQYVEPQTELFEIVNTHFVHADLMVFEKDVFKVKKGQKVAFKVQTLPDAELTAEIYA
;
A
#
# COMPACT_ATOMS: atom_id res chain seq x y z
N MET A 1 -23.10 8.40 -42.40
CA MET A 1 -23.71 7.88 -43.64
C MET A 1 -23.06 6.52 -43.89
N ILE A 2 -23.87 5.43 -43.92
CA ILE A 2 -23.51 4.02 -44.22
C ILE A 2 -22.74 3.32 -43.06
N HIS A 3 -23.15 2.20 -42.45
CA HIS A 3 -24.33 1.35 -42.59
C HIS A 3 -24.53 0.58 -41.27
N THR A 4 -25.78 0.42 -40.86
CA THR A 4 -26.28 -0.53 -39.85
C THR A 4 -26.10 -1.99 -40.32
N LEU A 5 -26.21 -2.94 -39.35
CA LEU A 5 -26.90 -4.25 -39.44
C LEU A 5 -26.01 -5.50 -39.15
N ASN A 6 -26.18 -6.11 -37.97
CA ASN A 6 -26.61 -7.53 -37.88
C ASN A 6 -26.99 -7.95 -36.45
N LYS A 7 -28.21 -8.46 -36.32
CA LYS A 7 -28.76 -9.18 -35.17
C LYS A 7 -28.86 -10.68 -35.54
N ILE A 8 -29.10 -11.52 -34.52
CA ILE A 8 -29.73 -12.87 -34.57
C ILE A 8 -28.74 -14.04 -34.84
N LEU A 9 -28.52 -14.95 -33.87
CA LEU A 9 -29.28 -16.22 -33.74
C LEU A 9 -28.69 -17.17 -32.66
N THR A 10 -29.63 -17.74 -31.91
CA THR A 10 -29.69 -18.83 -30.90
C THR A 10 -28.85 -20.12 -31.09
N ILE A 11 -28.66 -20.87 -29.98
CA ILE A 11 -28.94 -22.33 -29.73
C ILE A 11 -28.07 -22.81 -28.52
N LEU A 12 -28.62 -23.02 -27.31
CA LEU A 12 -29.27 -24.24 -26.77
C LEU A 12 -28.42 -25.52 -26.84
N ALA A 13 -27.85 -25.96 -25.71
CA ALA A 13 -27.53 -27.36 -25.45
C ALA A 13 -27.58 -27.65 -23.93
N LEU A 14 -28.17 -28.81 -23.62
CA LEU A 14 -28.73 -29.31 -22.37
C LEU A 14 -28.05 -30.64 -22.03
N ALA A 15 -27.61 -30.85 -20.78
CA ALA A 15 -27.39 -32.15 -20.08
C ALA A 15 -26.69 -31.82 -18.73
N VAL A 16 -27.27 -31.96 -17.52
CA VAL A 16 -27.82 -33.12 -16.76
C VAL A 16 -26.78 -34.21 -16.48
N PHE A 17 -26.79 -34.69 -15.21
CA PHE A 17 -26.13 -35.84 -14.56
C PHE A 17 -24.84 -35.51 -13.76
N ILE A 18 -24.59 -35.89 -12.48
CA ILE A 18 -25.11 -36.90 -11.53
C ILE A 18 -24.77 -36.48 -10.08
N SER A 19 -25.66 -36.75 -9.12
CA SER A 19 -25.34 -36.85 -7.68
C SER A 19 -24.46 -38.06 -7.36
N ALA A 20 -23.45 -37.91 -6.50
CA ALA A 20 -22.88 -39.04 -5.78
C ALA A 20 -22.44 -38.61 -4.37
N CYS A 21 -23.14 -39.12 -3.35
CA CYS A 21 -22.66 -39.20 -1.98
C CYS A 21 -21.72 -40.41 -1.81
N GLY A 22 -20.75 -40.32 -0.89
CA GLY A 22 -20.19 -41.52 -0.27
C GLY A 22 -18.85 -41.39 0.46
N HIS A 23 -18.91 -41.64 1.79
CA HIS A 23 -17.95 -42.42 2.62
C HIS A 23 -16.71 -41.70 3.19
N LYS A 24 -16.13 -42.00 4.37
CA LYS A 24 -16.49 -42.58 5.69
C LYS A 24 -15.19 -42.60 6.52
N ASP A 25 -15.32 -42.31 7.81
CA ASP A 25 -14.54 -42.74 9.00
C ASP A 25 -13.07 -42.38 9.29
N ASN A 26 -12.92 -42.07 10.59
CA ASN A 26 -11.86 -42.34 11.57
C ASN A 26 -10.68 -41.38 11.72
N HIS A 27 -10.58 -40.78 12.92
CA HIS A 27 -9.39 -40.94 13.75
C HIS A 27 -9.70 -40.80 15.24
N ASP A 28 -9.14 -41.73 16.01
CA ASP A 28 -9.18 -41.91 17.46
C ASP A 28 -8.29 -40.93 18.24
N ASP A 29 -8.63 -40.86 19.53
CA ASP A 29 -7.81 -40.65 20.75
C ASP A 29 -7.13 -39.31 21.05
N HIS A 30 -7.50 -38.71 22.19
CA HIS A 30 -6.66 -38.72 23.41
C HIS A 30 -7.36 -38.07 24.62
N ASP A 31 -7.55 -38.88 25.67
CA ASP A 31 -7.14 -38.74 27.07
C ASP A 31 -7.01 -37.35 27.75
N ASP A 32 -7.77 -37.26 28.85
CA ASP A 32 -7.28 -37.13 30.24
C ASP A 32 -7.54 -35.86 31.07
N HIS A 33 -8.01 -36.18 32.29
CA HIS A 33 -7.83 -35.57 33.61
C HIS A 33 -8.79 -34.47 34.14
N ASP A 34 -9.67 -34.95 35.01
CA ASP A 34 -9.88 -34.61 36.43
C ASP A 34 -10.34 -33.22 36.89
N GLY A 35 -11.39 -33.24 37.72
CA GLY A 35 -11.73 -32.18 38.65
C GLY A 35 -13.09 -32.37 39.31
N HIS A 36 -13.15 -33.22 40.33
CA HIS A 36 -14.28 -33.33 41.27
C HIS A 36 -14.57 -32.00 41.99
N ASP A 37 -15.84 -31.69 42.24
CA ASP A 37 -16.29 -31.47 43.62
C ASP A 37 -17.82 -31.48 43.77
N HIS A 38 -18.23 -32.06 44.90
CA HIS A 38 -19.58 -32.43 45.31
C HIS A 38 -20.42 -31.24 45.78
N ALA A 39 -21.74 -31.33 45.62
CA ALA A 39 -22.66 -31.24 46.78
C ALA A 39 -24.10 -31.59 46.37
N GLU A 40 -24.59 -32.64 47.02
CA GLU A 40 -25.94 -33.18 47.01
C GLU A 40 -26.97 -32.21 47.62
N VAL A 41 -28.20 -32.27 47.12
CA VAL A 41 -29.40 -32.09 47.95
C VAL A 41 -30.41 -33.17 47.53
N GLU A 42 -30.55 -34.19 48.37
CA GLU A 42 -31.64 -35.16 48.35
C GLU A 42 -32.96 -34.49 48.77
N VAL A 43 -34.04 -34.73 48.01
CA VAL A 43 -35.40 -34.73 48.55
C VAL A 43 -36.21 -35.86 47.90
N THR A 44 -36.30 -36.95 48.66
CA THR A 44 -37.41 -37.92 48.83
C THR A 44 -38.18 -38.48 47.62
N ASP A 45 -38.04 -39.79 47.51
CA ASP A 45 -38.85 -40.83 46.86
C ASP A 45 -40.38 -40.70 47.06
N HIS A 46 -41.13 -40.77 45.96
CA HIS A 46 -42.45 -41.39 45.89
C HIS A 46 -42.66 -42.06 44.53
N ASN A 47 -42.53 -43.38 44.55
CA ASN A 47 -42.92 -44.36 43.54
C ASN A 47 -44.44 -44.32 43.21
N ASP A 48 -44.82 -44.17 41.94
CA ASP A 48 -45.92 -44.93 41.34
C ASP A 48 -45.87 -44.87 39.80
N GLU A 49 -46.25 -45.99 39.18
CA GLU A 49 -46.07 -46.30 37.76
C GLU A 49 -46.87 -45.43 36.79
N SER A 50 -46.29 -45.11 35.64
CA SER A 50 -47.00 -45.20 34.35
C SER A 50 -46.02 -45.17 33.17
N ASP A 51 -45.91 -46.32 32.54
CA ASP A 51 -45.31 -46.56 31.24
C ASP A 51 -46.04 -45.71 30.17
N HIS A 52 -45.35 -44.72 29.59
CA HIS A 52 -45.78 -44.07 28.36
C HIS A 52 -44.54 -43.65 27.56
N ASP A 53 -44.12 -44.58 26.70
CA ASP A 53 -43.42 -44.30 25.46
C ASP A 53 -44.03 -43.08 24.77
N HIS A 54 -43.26 -42.01 24.67
CA HIS A 54 -43.47 -40.97 23.68
C HIS A 54 -42.20 -40.81 22.87
N GLU A 55 -42.16 -41.64 21.83
CA GLU A 55 -41.40 -41.40 20.61
C GLU A 55 -41.39 -39.91 20.27
N HIS A 56 -40.18 -39.38 20.12
CA HIS A 56 -39.92 -38.08 19.53
C HIS A 56 -40.38 -38.09 18.07
N GLY A 57 -41.67 -37.80 17.85
CA GLY A 57 -42.24 -37.55 16.54
C GLY A 57 -41.79 -36.18 16.03
N GLU A 58 -41.01 -36.21 14.95
CA GLU A 58 -40.59 -35.05 14.18
C GLU A 58 -41.80 -34.16 13.79
N GLY A 59 -41.71 -32.85 14.06
CA GLY A 59 -42.58 -31.83 13.47
C GLY A 59 -44.09 -32.00 13.70
N GLY A 60 -44.57 -31.85 14.94
CA GLY A 60 -45.98 -31.95 15.27
C GLY A 60 -46.83 -30.81 14.69
N GLU A 61 -47.77 -31.14 13.81
CA GLU A 61 -48.89 -30.26 13.48
C GLU A 61 -49.89 -30.25 14.64
N VAL A 62 -50.23 -29.06 15.15
CA VAL A 62 -51.22 -28.89 16.22
C VAL A 62 -52.59 -28.61 15.61
N LEU A 63 -53.52 -29.55 15.77
CA LEU A 63 -54.90 -29.43 15.32
C LEU A 63 -55.75 -28.77 16.42
N LEU A 64 -56.32 -27.61 16.13
CA LEU A 64 -57.23 -26.91 17.04
C LEU A 64 -58.67 -26.96 16.53
N THR A 65 -59.62 -27.11 17.46
CA THR A 65 -61.05 -26.98 17.16
C THR A 65 -61.44 -25.51 17.00
N GLN A 66 -62.51 -25.23 16.23
CA GLN A 66 -62.97 -23.86 15.97
C GLN A 66 -63.28 -23.07 17.26
N GLN A 67 -63.84 -23.74 18.27
CA GLN A 67 -64.12 -23.13 19.58
C GLN A 67 -62.85 -22.75 20.34
N GLN A 68 -61.77 -23.54 20.20
CA GLN A 68 -60.47 -23.22 20.81
C GLN A 68 -59.77 -22.06 20.09
N TYR A 69 -59.87 -21.98 18.76
CA TYR A 69 -59.34 -20.86 17.97
C TYR A 69 -60.00 -19.53 18.37
N GLU A 70 -61.32 -19.54 18.55
CA GLU A 70 -62.12 -18.36 18.93
C GLU A 70 -61.94 -17.98 20.41
N ALA A 71 -61.90 -18.97 21.32
CA ALA A 71 -61.66 -18.72 22.75
C ALA A 71 -60.26 -18.13 23.01
N LEU A 72 -59.26 -18.55 22.23
CA LEU A 72 -57.89 -18.02 22.28
C LEU A 72 -57.71 -16.73 21.47
N GLN A 73 -58.77 -16.25 20.80
CA GLN A 73 -58.76 -15.04 19.96
C GLN A 73 -57.62 -15.02 18.93
N MET A 74 -57.32 -16.17 18.33
CA MET A 74 -56.21 -16.27 17.41
C MET A 74 -56.46 -15.43 16.16
N LYS A 75 -55.44 -14.65 15.78
CA LYS A 75 -55.42 -13.85 14.56
C LYS A 75 -54.38 -14.44 13.64
N THR A 76 -54.81 -14.82 12.44
CA THR A 76 -53.91 -15.22 11.37
C THR A 76 -53.75 -14.05 10.40
N ASP A 77 -52.55 -13.91 9.87
CA ASP A 77 -52.24 -12.98 8.80
C ASP A 77 -51.36 -13.71 7.79
N THR A 78 -51.32 -13.19 6.57
CA THR A 78 -50.52 -13.76 5.48
C THR A 78 -49.07 -13.30 5.57
N LEU A 79 -48.12 -14.18 5.23
CA LEU A 79 -46.71 -13.82 5.15
C LEU A 79 -46.49 -12.88 3.96
N ALA A 80 -46.43 -11.58 4.22
CA ALA A 80 -46.11 -10.58 3.21
C ALA A 80 -44.58 -10.42 3.07
N LEU A 81 -44.06 -10.64 1.87
CA LEU A 81 -42.69 -10.24 1.54
C LEU A 81 -42.62 -8.71 1.53
N ARG A 82 -41.85 -8.15 2.47
CA ARG A 82 -41.60 -6.71 2.54
C ARG A 82 -40.15 -6.42 2.14
N ALA A 83 -39.96 -5.43 1.28
CA ALA A 83 -38.63 -4.89 1.02
C ALA A 83 -38.15 -4.17 2.29
N MET A 84 -37.19 -4.78 2.99
CA MET A 84 -36.51 -4.17 4.13
C MET A 84 -35.09 -3.77 3.69
N SER A 85 -34.73 -2.51 3.94
CA SER A 85 -33.35 -2.06 3.80
C SER A 85 -32.57 -2.50 5.04
N GLY A 86 -31.63 -3.45 4.87
CA GLY A 86 -30.63 -3.77 5.87
C GLY A 86 -29.36 -2.95 5.60
N PHE A 87 -28.73 -2.45 6.66
CA PHE A 87 -27.42 -1.82 6.59
C PHE A 87 -26.39 -2.78 7.17
N VAL A 88 -25.18 -2.79 6.61
CA VAL A 88 -24.03 -3.46 7.21
C VAL A 88 -23.22 -2.37 7.89
N GLU A 89 -23.14 -2.44 9.22
CA GLU A 89 -22.26 -1.57 9.99
C GLU A 89 -20.86 -2.17 10.01
N ALA A 90 -19.87 -1.33 9.70
CA ALA A 90 -18.47 -1.70 9.68
C ALA A 90 -17.66 -0.56 10.30
N ASN A 91 -16.60 -0.92 11.02
CA ASN A 91 -15.63 0.04 11.54
C ASN A 91 -14.38 -0.01 10.65
N GLY A 92 -13.62 1.08 10.62
CA GLY A 92 -12.46 1.16 9.75
C GLY A 92 -11.59 2.39 9.99
N THR A 93 -10.55 2.52 9.18
CA THR A 93 -9.57 3.60 9.24
C THR A 93 -9.52 4.34 7.91
N LEU A 94 -9.16 5.63 7.98
CA LEU A 94 -8.83 6.40 6.79
C LEU A 94 -7.34 6.27 6.53
N GLU A 95 -6.98 5.77 5.36
CA GLU A 95 -5.59 5.56 4.96
C GLU A 95 -5.28 6.23 3.63
N VAL A 96 -4.05 6.72 3.51
CA VAL A 96 -3.54 7.25 2.25
C VAL A 96 -2.86 6.09 1.54
N PRO A 97 -3.21 5.77 0.28
CA PRO A 97 -2.54 4.70 -0.47
C PRO A 97 -1.04 4.94 -0.56
N PRO A 98 -0.20 3.89 -0.57
CA PRO A 98 1.26 4.04 -0.64
C PRO A 98 1.74 4.86 -1.86
N GLN A 99 1.00 4.85 -2.98
CA GLN A 99 1.34 5.66 -4.17
C GLN A 99 1.21 7.18 -3.93
N ASN A 100 0.48 7.58 -2.89
CA ASN A 100 0.27 8.96 -2.46
C ASN A 100 1.11 9.33 -1.23
N GLN A 101 1.95 8.42 -0.74
CA GLN A 101 2.92 8.66 0.32
C GLN A 101 4.33 8.72 -0.26
N ALA A 102 5.21 9.48 0.38
CA ALA A 102 6.62 9.49 0.01
C ALA A 102 7.51 9.71 1.23
N ALA A 103 8.36 8.72 1.48
CA ALA A 103 9.48 8.83 2.39
C ALA A 103 10.62 9.61 1.73
N ILE A 104 11.12 10.63 2.42
CA ILE A 104 12.29 11.39 2.00
C ILE A 104 13.49 10.88 2.80
N THR A 105 14.41 10.22 2.13
CA THR A 105 15.61 9.62 2.73
C THR A 105 16.88 10.38 2.38
N SER A 106 17.93 10.19 3.17
CA SER A 106 19.26 10.67 2.80
C SER A 106 19.94 9.72 1.81
N VAL A 107 20.52 10.25 0.73
CA VAL A 107 21.32 9.44 -0.22
C VAL A 107 22.73 9.17 0.33
N VAL A 108 23.23 10.06 1.19
CA VAL A 108 24.59 10.02 1.76
C VAL A 108 24.55 10.28 3.26
N GLY A 109 25.54 9.80 4.00
CA GLY A 109 25.69 10.14 5.41
C GLY A 109 25.93 11.64 5.56
N ALA A 110 25.13 12.34 6.37
CA ALA A 110 25.23 13.78 6.50
C ALA A 110 24.66 14.33 7.82
N ASN A 111 25.11 15.52 8.19
CA ASN A 111 24.55 16.26 9.32
C ASN A 111 23.41 17.17 8.86
N VAL A 112 22.31 17.17 9.61
CA VAL A 112 21.16 18.06 9.37
C VAL A 112 21.53 19.48 9.78
N VAL A 113 21.65 20.39 8.82
CA VAL A 113 22.02 21.80 9.07
C VAL A 113 20.80 22.63 9.46
N ALA A 114 19.68 22.39 8.77
CA ALA A 114 18.45 23.12 9.00
C ALA A 114 17.26 22.33 8.50
N ILE A 115 16.18 22.36 9.28
CA ILE A 115 14.86 21.87 8.88
C ILE A 115 14.03 23.09 8.46
N LYS A 116 13.31 23.00 7.34
CA LYS A 116 12.55 24.11 6.72
C LYS A 116 11.04 23.95 6.79
N VAL A 117 10.56 22.82 7.29
CA VAL A 117 9.15 22.47 7.39
C VAL A 117 8.85 21.86 8.76
N SER A 118 7.61 21.94 9.20
CA SER A 118 7.10 21.29 10.41
C SER A 118 5.97 20.32 10.05
N GLU A 119 5.64 19.43 10.99
CA GLU A 119 4.51 18.50 10.82
C GLU A 119 3.21 19.27 10.59
N GLY A 120 2.40 18.80 9.64
CA GLY A 120 1.18 19.48 9.19
C GLY A 120 1.40 20.54 8.11
N ASP A 121 2.63 20.96 7.81
CA ASP A 121 2.89 21.96 6.77
C ASP A 121 2.54 21.42 5.37
N LYS A 122 1.97 22.30 4.54
CA LYS A 122 1.72 22.00 3.13
C LYS A 122 3.00 22.19 2.32
N VAL A 123 3.38 21.17 1.55
CA VAL A 123 4.56 21.19 0.68
C VAL A 123 4.20 20.93 -0.79
N SER A 124 4.91 21.61 -1.68
CA SER A 124 4.83 21.39 -3.13
C SER A 124 5.91 20.41 -3.59
N LYS A 125 5.68 19.76 -4.73
CA LYS A 125 6.71 18.92 -5.39
C LYS A 125 7.94 19.78 -5.70
N GLY A 126 9.12 19.31 -5.28
CA GLY A 126 10.41 19.99 -5.45
C GLY A 126 10.73 21.04 -4.38
N GLN A 127 9.81 21.32 -3.44
CA GLN A 127 10.05 22.25 -2.33
C GLN A 127 11.14 21.71 -1.41
N VAL A 128 12.00 22.61 -0.92
CA VAL A 128 13.08 22.26 0.01
C VAL A 128 12.50 22.04 1.40
N VAL A 129 12.77 20.86 1.97
CA VAL A 129 12.31 20.47 3.31
C VAL A 129 13.42 20.54 4.36
N ALA A 130 14.67 20.32 3.96
CA ALA A 130 15.82 20.40 4.85
C ALA A 130 17.12 20.67 4.07
N TYR A 131 18.16 21.06 4.81
CA TYR A 131 19.53 21.15 4.31
C TYR A 131 20.42 20.17 5.05
N LEU A 132 21.18 19.38 4.30
CA LEU A 132 22.17 18.43 4.83
C LEU A 132 23.58 18.88 4.47
N SER A 133 24.57 18.57 5.29
CA SER A 133 25.98 18.85 5.00
C SER A 133 26.88 17.72 5.46
N HIS A 134 27.91 17.43 4.66
CA HIS A 134 28.95 16.47 5.01
C HIS A 134 30.22 16.78 4.21
N PRO A 135 31.43 16.57 4.76
CA PRO A 135 32.67 16.67 3.99
C PRO A 135 32.68 15.81 2.72
N ASP A 136 32.01 14.65 2.73
CA ASP A 136 31.94 13.77 1.55
C ASP A 136 31.23 14.41 0.36
N ILE A 137 30.28 15.31 0.60
CA ILE A 137 29.60 16.06 -0.48
C ILE A 137 30.61 16.99 -1.18
N ILE A 138 31.51 17.61 -0.42
CA ILE A 138 32.58 18.46 -0.95
C ILE A 138 33.61 17.59 -1.70
N LYS A 139 33.94 16.43 -1.14
CA LYS A 139 34.86 15.47 -1.74
C LYS A 139 34.35 14.99 -3.11
N MET A 140 33.08 14.57 -3.22
CA MET A 140 32.49 14.14 -4.49
C MET A 140 32.56 15.24 -5.57
N GLN A 141 32.30 16.49 -5.22
CA GLN A 141 32.43 17.63 -6.15
C GLN A 141 33.89 17.88 -6.56
N THR A 142 34.82 17.71 -5.63
CA THR A 142 36.26 17.85 -5.88
C THR A 142 36.78 16.73 -6.78
N ASP A 143 36.37 15.49 -6.53
CA ASP A 143 36.71 14.32 -7.34
C ASP A 143 36.18 14.48 -8.77
N TYR A 144 34.94 14.96 -8.91
CA TYR A 144 34.36 15.31 -10.20
C TYR A 144 35.17 16.38 -10.95
N LEU A 145 35.55 17.47 -10.26
CA LEU A 145 36.36 18.53 -10.85
C LEU A 145 37.72 18.05 -11.33
N ASN A 146 38.38 17.21 -10.53
CA ASN A 146 39.67 16.63 -10.88
C ASN A 146 39.54 15.71 -12.09
N ALA A 147 38.53 14.83 -12.10
CA ALA A 147 38.24 13.94 -13.22
C ALA A 147 37.91 14.72 -14.50
N TYR A 148 37.11 15.79 -14.40
CA TYR A 148 36.75 16.65 -15.52
C TYR A 148 37.97 17.37 -16.10
N SER A 149 38.84 17.92 -15.23
CA SER A 149 40.08 18.59 -15.64
C SER A 149 41.04 17.62 -16.34
N ASN A 150 41.20 16.41 -15.79
CA ASN A 150 42.01 15.36 -16.39
C ASN A 150 41.43 14.90 -17.75
N SER A 151 40.12 14.72 -17.85
CA SER A 151 39.46 14.34 -19.11
C SER A 151 39.64 15.42 -20.18
N ASN A 152 39.58 16.71 -19.83
CA ASN A 152 39.88 17.80 -20.75
C ASN A 152 41.34 17.79 -21.25
N PHE A 153 42.29 17.44 -20.39
CA PHE A 153 43.68 17.26 -20.78
C PHE A 153 43.85 16.08 -21.76
N LEU A 154 43.24 14.93 -21.44
CA LEU A 154 43.29 13.74 -22.29
C LEU A 154 42.57 13.94 -23.63
N LYS A 155 41.47 14.70 -23.64
CA LYS A 155 40.78 15.11 -24.87
C LYS A 155 41.72 15.84 -25.83
N LYS A 156 42.47 16.83 -25.34
CA LYS A 156 43.45 17.57 -26.15
C LYS A 156 44.60 16.67 -26.65
N SER A 157 44.96 15.65 -25.88
CA SER A 157 45.97 14.66 -26.28
C SER A 157 45.45 13.76 -27.41
N TYR A 158 44.24 13.22 -27.25
CA TYR A 158 43.53 12.46 -28.26
C TYR A 158 43.37 13.25 -29.57
N GLU A 159 42.83 14.46 -29.51
CA GLU A 159 42.63 15.32 -30.69
C GLU A 159 43.96 15.62 -31.43
N ARG A 160 45.06 15.76 -30.69
CA ARG A 160 46.39 15.97 -31.28
C ARG A 160 46.89 14.71 -31.97
N GLN A 161 46.75 13.56 -31.31
CA GLN A 161 47.21 12.29 -31.85
C GLN A 161 46.37 11.83 -33.04
N GLN A 162 45.07 12.14 -33.04
CA GLN A 162 44.16 11.94 -34.17
C GLN A 162 44.66 12.69 -35.41
N LYS A 163 44.92 14.00 -35.28
CA LYS A 163 45.43 14.83 -36.38
C LYS A 163 46.77 14.32 -36.92
N LEU A 164 47.68 13.88 -36.06
CA LEU A 164 48.98 13.32 -36.47
C LEU A 164 48.81 12.00 -37.22
N TYR A 165 47.89 11.14 -36.78
CA TYR A 165 47.59 9.88 -37.44
C TYR A 165 46.93 10.09 -38.80
N GLU A 166 45.95 10.99 -38.90
CA GLU A 166 45.28 11.37 -40.16
C GLU A 166 46.25 12.02 -41.16
N ALA A 167 47.25 12.77 -40.67
CA ALA A 167 48.32 13.33 -41.50
C ALA A 167 49.41 12.31 -41.89
N GLY A 168 49.31 11.05 -41.45
CA GLY A 168 50.29 9.99 -41.76
C GLY A 168 51.63 10.07 -41.01
N VAL A 169 51.75 10.94 -40.01
CA VAL A 169 52.99 11.17 -39.24
C VAL A 169 52.98 10.44 -37.89
N GLY A 170 51.79 10.16 -37.35
CA GLY A 170 51.60 9.53 -36.04
C GLY A 170 51.49 8.00 -36.09
N SER A 171 52.01 7.32 -35.07
CA SER A 171 51.79 5.87 -34.87
C SER A 171 50.33 5.57 -34.52
N GLY A 172 49.75 4.56 -35.18
CA GLY A 172 48.40 4.06 -34.86
C GLY A 172 48.28 3.53 -33.44
N ALA A 173 49.34 2.92 -32.90
CA ALA A 173 49.36 2.46 -31.50
C ALA A 173 49.26 3.64 -30.51
N ASN A 174 49.90 4.77 -30.80
CA ASN A 174 49.79 5.97 -29.97
C ASN A 174 48.38 6.58 -30.03
N PHE A 175 47.75 6.55 -31.21
CA PHE A 175 46.36 6.99 -31.38
C PHE A 175 45.39 6.14 -30.57
N GLN A 176 45.44 4.81 -30.73
CA GLN A 176 44.61 3.88 -29.98
C GLN A 176 44.81 4.03 -28.46
N LYS A 177 46.06 4.25 -28.01
CA LYS A 177 46.35 4.50 -26.59
C LYS A 177 45.73 5.80 -26.08
N ALA A 178 45.81 6.89 -26.85
CA ALA A 178 45.23 8.18 -26.49
C ALA A 178 43.70 8.13 -26.48
N GLU A 179 43.10 7.43 -27.45
CA GLU A 179 41.66 7.18 -27.54
C GLU A 179 41.16 6.40 -26.31
N ALA A 180 41.76 5.24 -26.03
CA ALA A 180 41.38 4.43 -24.87
C ALA A 180 41.51 5.20 -23.54
N ALA A 181 42.56 6.02 -23.39
CA ALA A 181 42.74 6.85 -22.21
C ALA A 181 41.67 7.95 -22.09
N TYR A 182 41.33 8.60 -23.22
CA TYR A 182 40.27 9.61 -23.24
C TYR A 182 38.91 8.99 -22.92
N ASP A 183 38.56 7.87 -23.55
CA ASP A 183 37.29 7.17 -23.33
C ASP A 183 37.13 6.70 -21.87
N ALA A 184 38.19 6.14 -21.28
CA ALA A 184 38.19 5.78 -19.86
C ALA A 184 37.95 7.00 -18.95
N SER A 185 38.62 8.13 -19.24
CA SER A 185 38.42 9.37 -18.47
C SER A 185 37.02 9.94 -18.62
N LYS A 186 36.44 9.86 -19.83
CA LYS A 186 35.09 10.33 -20.13
C LYS A 186 34.05 9.50 -19.39
N ALA A 187 34.23 8.18 -19.35
CA ALA A 187 33.37 7.29 -18.58
C ALA A 187 33.40 7.64 -17.07
N MET A 188 34.59 7.91 -16.52
CA MET A 188 34.74 8.32 -15.12
C MET A 188 34.03 9.64 -14.82
N VAL A 189 34.16 10.66 -15.68
CA VAL A 189 33.45 11.94 -15.56
C VAL A 189 31.94 11.72 -15.56
N ASN A 190 31.42 10.92 -16.49
CA ASN A 190 29.99 10.63 -16.58
C ASN A 190 29.47 9.93 -15.32
N GLY A 191 30.24 8.99 -14.76
CA GLY A 191 29.88 8.30 -13.52
C GLY A 191 29.79 9.25 -12.33
N LEU A 192 30.79 10.12 -12.16
CA LEU A 192 30.80 11.13 -11.09
C LEU A 192 29.70 12.19 -11.29
N GLU A 193 29.40 12.57 -12.53
CA GLU A 193 28.29 13.48 -12.85
C GLU A 193 26.94 12.90 -12.45
N ALA A 194 26.71 11.62 -12.71
CA ALA A 194 25.51 10.92 -12.28
C ALA A 194 25.39 10.89 -10.75
N GLN A 195 26.50 10.68 -10.04
CA GLN A 195 26.53 10.74 -8.57
C GLN A 195 26.15 12.12 -8.03
N LEU A 196 26.67 13.20 -8.62
CA LEU A 196 26.24 14.56 -8.28
C LEU A 196 24.75 14.80 -8.57
N GLY A 197 24.26 14.23 -9.68
CA GLY A 197 22.84 14.27 -10.06
C GLY A 197 21.92 13.64 -9.00
N MET A 198 22.31 12.53 -8.39
CA MET A 198 21.56 11.90 -7.29
C MET A 198 21.40 12.82 -6.07
N LEU A 199 22.36 13.72 -5.85
CA LEU A 199 22.33 14.73 -4.78
C LEU A 199 21.67 16.05 -5.21
N ASN A 200 21.09 16.11 -6.42
CA ASN A 200 20.58 17.33 -7.03
C ASN A 200 21.63 18.47 -7.12
N ILE A 201 22.91 18.11 -7.22
CA ILE A 201 24.00 19.08 -7.40
C ILE A 201 24.19 19.36 -8.88
N ASN A 202 24.21 20.63 -9.25
CA ASN A 202 24.43 21.05 -10.63
C ASN A 202 25.91 20.91 -11.00
N ALA A 203 26.24 19.88 -11.78
CA ALA A 203 27.60 19.63 -12.24
C ALA A 203 28.22 20.79 -13.03
N ALA A 204 27.43 21.56 -13.79
CA ALA A 204 27.93 22.73 -14.52
C ALA A 204 28.34 23.87 -13.58
N ALA A 205 27.62 24.09 -12.48
CA ALA A 205 28.03 25.05 -11.44
C ALA A 205 29.33 24.60 -10.76
N VAL A 206 29.46 23.30 -10.50
CA VAL A 206 30.69 22.72 -9.95
C VAL A 206 31.87 22.95 -10.89
N ARG A 207 31.72 22.70 -12.21
CA ARG A 207 32.75 22.99 -13.24
C ARG A 207 33.22 24.46 -13.24
N GLN A 208 32.37 25.39 -12.82
CA GLN A 208 32.70 26.82 -12.72
C GLN A 208 33.37 27.19 -11.39
N GLY A 209 33.67 26.20 -10.51
CA GLY A 209 34.30 26.40 -9.22
C GLY A 209 33.33 26.65 -8.07
N THR A 210 32.02 26.54 -8.28
CA THR A 210 31.03 26.69 -7.21
C THR A 210 30.85 25.36 -6.48
N ILE A 211 31.37 25.27 -5.25
CA ILE A 211 31.24 24.08 -4.40
C ILE A 211 30.10 24.27 -3.40
N ALA A 212 29.11 23.39 -3.44
CA ALA A 212 28.03 23.36 -2.48
C ALA A 212 28.51 22.70 -1.17
N GLN A 213 28.49 23.45 -0.07
CA GLN A 213 28.77 22.91 1.27
C GLN A 213 27.57 22.15 1.87
N ARG A 214 26.37 22.46 1.37
CA ARG A 214 25.11 21.87 1.82
C ARG A 214 24.26 21.46 0.62
N ILE A 215 23.53 20.37 0.74
CA ILE A 215 22.55 19.90 -0.24
C ILE A 215 21.15 20.17 0.26
N ALA A 216 20.25 20.48 -0.68
CA ALA A 216 18.85 20.69 -0.38
C ALA A 216 18.09 19.36 -0.54
N LEU A 217 17.47 18.91 0.53
CA LEU A 217 16.55 17.79 0.50
C LEU A 217 15.17 18.30 0.04
N ARG A 218 14.55 17.63 -0.92
CA ARG A 218 13.34 18.11 -1.60
C ARG A 218 12.21 17.11 -1.55
N SER A 219 10.97 17.60 -1.51
CA SER A 219 9.79 16.74 -1.57
C SER A 219 9.57 16.15 -2.97
N PRO A 220 9.42 14.83 -3.12
CA PRO A 220 9.15 14.18 -4.41
C PRO A 220 7.68 14.35 -4.86
N ILE A 221 6.76 14.57 -3.92
CA ILE A 221 5.33 14.77 -4.18
C ILE A 221 4.82 16.09 -3.57
N LYS A 222 3.62 16.51 -3.98
CA LYS A 222 2.88 17.58 -3.29
C LYS A 222 2.02 16.95 -2.19
N GLY A 223 1.85 17.61 -1.05
CA GLY A 223 1.10 17.04 0.07
C GLY A 223 1.30 17.81 1.36
N PHE A 224 1.18 17.09 2.47
CA PHE A 224 1.42 17.58 3.82
C PHE A 224 2.54 16.77 4.47
N VAL A 225 3.33 17.40 5.32
CA VAL A 225 4.34 16.72 6.14
C VAL A 225 3.61 15.93 7.22
N GLN A 226 3.69 14.60 7.18
CA GLN A 226 3.09 13.72 8.18
C GLN A 226 3.99 13.56 9.40
N LYS A 227 5.28 13.29 9.17
CA LYS A 227 6.28 13.08 10.24
C LYS A 227 7.60 13.75 9.93
N VAL A 228 8.27 14.21 11.00
CA VAL A 228 9.65 14.70 10.97
C VAL A 228 10.50 13.89 11.96
N GLU A 229 11.28 12.93 11.45
CA GLU A 229 12.05 11.97 12.26
C GLU A 229 13.49 12.43 12.55
N VAL A 230 13.79 13.71 12.31
CA VAL A 230 15.14 14.27 12.42
C VAL A 230 15.21 15.52 13.27
N LYS A 231 16.38 15.72 13.88
CA LYS A 231 16.71 16.93 14.65
C LYS A 231 17.81 17.72 13.95
N THR A 232 17.76 19.05 14.07
CA THR A 232 18.86 19.91 13.62
C THR A 232 20.15 19.56 14.39
N GLY A 233 21.25 19.37 13.67
CA GLY A 233 22.55 18.94 14.21
C GLY A 233 22.76 17.42 14.28
N GLN A 234 21.72 16.62 14.04
CA GLN A 234 21.82 15.16 14.03
C GLN A 234 22.58 14.67 12.78
N TYR A 235 23.45 13.68 12.98
CA TYR A 235 24.01 12.89 11.88
C TYR A 235 23.01 11.81 11.46
N VAL A 236 22.75 11.71 10.16
CA VAL A 236 21.84 10.73 9.56
C VAL A 236 22.62 9.81 8.63
N GLU A 237 22.29 8.53 8.67
CA GLU A 237 22.89 7.53 7.80
C GLU A 237 22.22 7.56 6.41
N PRO A 238 22.88 7.02 5.37
CA PRO A 238 22.23 6.77 4.10
C PRO A 238 20.96 5.91 4.28
N GLN A 239 19.95 6.14 3.45
CA GLN A 239 18.68 5.42 3.42
C GLN A 239 17.79 5.60 4.65
N THR A 240 18.23 6.32 5.69
CA THR A 240 17.37 6.70 6.81
C THR A 240 16.25 7.61 6.34
N GLU A 241 15.01 7.27 6.70
CA GLU A 241 13.84 8.12 6.48
C GLU A 241 13.88 9.33 7.40
N LEU A 242 13.77 10.52 6.82
CA LEU A 242 13.89 11.78 7.54
C LEU A 242 12.56 12.52 7.62
N PHE A 243 11.75 12.42 6.56
CA PHE A 243 10.44 13.06 6.44
C PHE A 243 9.47 12.13 5.73
N GLU A 244 8.22 12.14 6.17
CA GLU A 244 7.12 11.44 5.50
C GLU A 244 6.16 12.49 4.94
N ILE A 245 5.92 12.47 3.63
CA ILE A 245 4.97 13.36 2.95
C ILE A 245 3.78 12.55 2.48
N VAL A 246 2.58 13.03 2.76
CA VAL A 246 1.33 12.39 2.32
C VAL A 246 0.45 13.32 1.52
N ASN A 247 -0.11 12.80 0.43
CA ASN A 247 -1.10 13.49 -0.36
C ASN A 247 -2.51 13.02 -0.01
N THR A 248 -3.27 13.87 0.68
CA THR A 248 -4.63 13.60 1.15
C THR A 248 -5.72 13.89 0.10
N HIS A 249 -5.39 14.10 -1.17
CA HIS A 249 -6.43 14.30 -2.21
C HIS A 249 -7.24 13.03 -2.50
N PHE A 250 -6.63 11.85 -2.36
CA PHE A 250 -7.27 10.56 -2.59
C PHE A 250 -7.02 9.67 -1.38
N VAL A 251 -7.91 9.75 -0.39
CA VAL A 251 -7.89 8.94 0.83
C VAL A 251 -8.83 7.76 0.64
N HIS A 252 -8.42 6.59 1.07
CA HIS A 252 -9.27 5.40 1.11
C HIS A 252 -9.84 5.21 2.52
N ALA A 253 -11.05 4.65 2.57
CA ALA A 253 -11.66 4.20 3.82
C ALA A 253 -11.61 2.68 3.83
N ASP A 254 -10.77 2.13 4.69
CA ASP A 254 -10.58 0.70 4.83
C ASP A 254 -11.52 0.20 5.93
N LEU A 255 -12.61 -0.46 5.52
CA LEU A 255 -13.70 -0.90 6.39
C LEU A 255 -13.60 -2.40 6.64
N MET A 256 -13.64 -2.80 7.91
CA MET A 256 -13.65 -4.19 8.34
C MET A 256 -15.09 -4.70 8.40
N VAL A 257 -15.43 -5.60 7.48
CA VAL A 257 -16.75 -6.25 7.39
C VAL A 257 -16.63 -7.67 7.94
N PHE A 258 -17.59 -8.07 8.79
CA PHE A 258 -17.64 -9.44 9.29
C PHE A 258 -17.94 -10.43 8.16
N GLU A 259 -17.35 -11.63 8.24
CA GLU A 259 -17.55 -12.70 7.25
C GLU A 259 -19.03 -13.01 7.00
N LYS A 260 -19.86 -13.01 8.06
CA LYS A 260 -21.32 -13.21 7.97
C LYS A 260 -22.05 -12.16 7.14
N ASP A 261 -21.44 -11.01 6.86
CA ASP A 261 -22.05 -9.91 6.11
C ASP A 261 -21.34 -9.65 4.78
N VAL A 262 -20.22 -10.33 4.49
CA VAL A 262 -19.41 -10.10 3.27
C VAL A 262 -20.21 -10.31 1.98
N PHE A 263 -21.15 -11.26 1.96
CA PHE A 263 -21.99 -11.55 0.80
C PHE A 263 -22.97 -10.41 0.45
N LYS A 264 -23.22 -9.49 1.39
CA LYS A 264 -24.09 -8.32 1.20
C LYS A 264 -23.35 -7.13 0.56
N VAL A 265 -22.01 -7.16 0.59
CA VAL A 265 -21.13 -6.09 0.12
C VAL A 265 -20.76 -6.29 -1.35
N LYS A 266 -20.90 -5.24 -2.17
CA LYS A 266 -20.62 -5.26 -3.61
C LYS A 266 -19.95 -3.97 -4.05
N LYS A 267 -19.07 -4.08 -5.04
CA LYS A 267 -18.48 -2.93 -5.75
C LYS A 267 -19.57 -1.99 -6.27
N GLY A 268 -19.34 -0.69 -6.13
CA GLY A 268 -20.25 0.38 -6.55
C GLY A 268 -21.36 0.72 -5.55
N GLN A 269 -21.43 0.04 -4.40
CA GLN A 269 -22.35 0.45 -3.34
C GLN A 269 -21.91 1.77 -2.71
N LYS A 270 -22.89 2.61 -2.38
CA LYS A 270 -22.63 3.84 -1.61
C LYS A 270 -22.47 3.48 -0.15
N VAL A 271 -21.45 4.05 0.47
CA VAL A 271 -21.20 3.94 1.91
C VAL A 271 -21.36 5.32 2.51
N ALA A 272 -22.20 5.43 3.54
CA ALA A 272 -22.25 6.60 4.39
C ALA A 272 -21.37 6.33 5.62
N PHE A 273 -20.45 7.23 5.93
CA PHE A 273 -19.56 7.10 7.08
C PHE A 273 -19.41 8.44 7.80
N LYS A 274 -19.12 8.36 9.09
CA LYS A 274 -18.83 9.51 9.95
C LYS A 274 -17.40 9.40 10.42
N VAL A 275 -16.73 10.54 10.53
CA VAL A 275 -15.36 10.62 11.03
C VAL A 275 -15.36 11.40 12.32
N GLN A 276 -14.52 10.99 13.28
CA GLN A 276 -14.48 11.61 14.60
C GLN A 276 -14.05 13.09 14.56
N THR A 277 -13.32 13.49 13.51
CA THR A 277 -12.91 14.88 13.29
C THR A 277 -14.04 15.79 12.81
N LEU A 278 -15.13 15.22 12.28
CA LEU A 278 -16.31 15.93 11.76
C LEU A 278 -17.59 15.17 12.13
N PRO A 279 -18.00 15.18 13.42
CA PRO A 279 -19.12 14.35 13.90
C PRO A 279 -20.48 14.72 13.30
N ASP A 280 -20.66 15.98 12.90
CA ASP A 280 -21.91 16.49 12.34
C ASP A 280 -22.00 16.33 10.81
N ALA A 281 -20.94 15.83 10.16
CA ALA A 281 -20.90 15.64 8.72
C ALA A 281 -20.96 14.14 8.37
N GLU A 282 -22.01 13.75 7.64
CA GLU A 282 -22.08 12.43 7.02
C GLU A 282 -21.40 12.49 5.65
N LEU A 283 -20.33 11.72 5.50
CA LEU A 283 -19.56 11.62 4.26
C LEU A 283 -20.05 10.43 3.45
N THR A 284 -20.03 10.56 2.13
CA THR A 284 -20.40 9.48 1.22
C THR A 284 -19.18 9.03 0.41
N ALA A 285 -18.99 7.71 0.31
CA ALA A 285 -17.99 7.07 -0.53
C ALA A 285 -18.65 5.97 -1.40
N GLU A 286 -17.88 5.41 -2.33
CA GLU A 286 -18.29 4.28 -3.17
C GLU A 286 -17.30 3.13 -2.97
N ILE A 287 -17.82 1.91 -2.85
CA ILE A 287 -16.99 0.71 -2.71
C ILE A 287 -16.24 0.46 -4.02
N TYR A 288 -14.93 0.64 -3.98
CA TYR A 288 -14.05 0.45 -5.14
C TYR A 288 -13.63 -1.02 -5.35
N ALA A 289 -13.47 -1.79 -4.28
CA ALA A 289 -12.89 -3.13 -4.27
C ALA A 289 -13.84 -4.21 -3.73
#